data_AF-A0A953YY32-F1
#
_entry.id   AF-A0A953YY32-F1
#
_cell.length_a   1.000
_cell.length_b   1.000
_cell.length_c   1.000
_cell.angle_alpha   90.00
_cell.angle_beta   90.00
_cell.angle_gamma   90.00
#
_symmetry.space_group_name_H-M   'P 1'
#
loop_
_entity.id
_entity.type
_entity.pdbx_description
1 polymer ?
#
loop_
_entity_poly.entity_id
_entity_poly.type
_entity_poly.pdbx_seq_one_letter_code
_entity_poly.pdbx_strand_id
1 'polypeptide(L)'
;MALDDLRNLVALDLFEPNDLLTLSSAKYQKGTRLAGVGWSRHWFRSGVTALATHHETLLKAMQAVQAANPDYVFYLLAGHTAAQPDTRTTRHRRLWKSLASSGLAISPNRQSSGECQPDREDGLRFFG
;
A
#
# COMPACT_ATOMS: atom_id res chain seq x y z
N MET A 1 -20.62 -10.34 -14.35
CA MET A 1 -20.65 -9.28 -13.34
C MET A 1 -20.17 -9.90 -12.03
N ALA A 2 -18.88 -9.75 -11.69
CA ALA A 2 -18.27 -10.41 -10.53
C ALA A 2 -18.12 -9.40 -9.40
N LEU A 3 -18.86 -9.63 -8.31
CA LEU A 3 -18.80 -8.88 -7.07
C LEU A 3 -17.40 -8.97 -6.43
N ASP A 4 -16.85 -7.79 -6.17
CA ASP A 4 -15.90 -7.38 -5.12
C ASP A 4 -15.14 -8.48 -4.35
N ASP A 5 -13.90 -8.76 -4.77
CA ASP A 5 -12.86 -9.35 -3.90
C ASP A 5 -11.97 -8.25 -3.27
N LEU A 6 -12.51 -7.03 -3.17
CA LEU A 6 -11.87 -5.92 -2.49
C LEU A 6 -12.18 -6.05 -1.00
N ARG A 7 -11.18 -6.44 -0.21
CA ARG A 7 -11.30 -6.47 1.25
C ARG A 7 -10.97 -5.09 1.80
N ASN A 8 -11.91 -4.55 2.57
CA ASN A 8 -11.71 -3.35 3.37
C ASN A 8 -11.29 -3.78 4.78
N LEU A 9 -10.18 -3.22 5.24
CA LEU A 9 -9.62 -3.46 6.57
C LEU A 9 -9.59 -2.13 7.31
N VAL A 10 -9.96 -2.14 8.59
CA VAL A 10 -9.96 -0.93 9.44
C VAL A 10 -9.36 -1.28 10.79
N ALA A 11 -8.47 -0.42 11.28
CA ALA A 11 -7.90 -0.49 12.61
C ALA A 11 -7.99 0.89 13.26
N LEU A 12 -8.66 0.99 14.42
CA LEU A 12 -8.77 2.25 15.15
C LEU A 12 -7.48 2.62 15.91
N ASP A 13 -6.67 1.61 16.21
CA ASP A 13 -5.35 1.77 16.80
C ASP A 13 -4.36 0.82 16.12
N LEU A 14 -3.38 1.38 15.41
CA LEU A 14 -2.32 0.62 14.75
C LEU A 14 -1.23 0.12 15.73
N PHE A 15 -1.26 0.52 17.01
CA PHE A 15 -0.35 0.00 18.02
C PHE A 15 -0.86 -1.27 18.71
N GLU A 16 -2.14 -1.59 18.54
CA GLU A 16 -2.75 -2.83 19.01
C GLU A 16 -2.73 -3.92 17.93
N PRO A 17 -2.81 -5.21 18.29
CA PRO A 17 -2.97 -6.30 17.33
C PRO A 17 -4.16 -6.07 16.39
N ASN A 18 -3.93 -6.12 15.07
CA ASN A 18 -4.96 -5.88 14.07
C ASN A 18 -4.64 -6.58 12.72
N ASP A 19 -5.63 -6.65 11.83
CA ASP A 19 -5.55 -7.34 10.55
C ASP A 19 -4.91 -6.52 9.41
N LEU A 20 -4.44 -5.30 9.68
CA LEU A 20 -3.91 -4.36 8.69
C LEU A 20 -2.40 -4.19 8.82
N LEU A 21 -1.95 -3.60 9.93
CA LEU A 21 -0.56 -3.36 10.26
C LEU A 21 -0.44 -3.08 11.76
N THR A 22 0.38 -3.85 12.47
CA THR A 22 0.70 -3.56 13.88
C THR A 22 2.06 -2.87 13.96
N LEU A 23 2.05 -1.63 14.45
CA LEU A 23 3.23 -0.80 14.68
C LEU A 23 3.75 -0.98 16.09
N SER A 24 5.07 -0.91 16.25
CA SER A 24 5.69 -0.90 17.57
C SER A 24 5.61 0.50 18.18
N SER A 25 4.95 0.63 19.33
CA SER A 25 4.83 1.88 20.08
C SER A 25 6.18 2.45 20.57
N ALA A 26 7.22 1.62 20.66
CA ALA A 26 8.54 1.99 21.19
C ALA A 26 9.26 3.09 20.39
N LYS A 27 8.86 3.32 19.13
CA LYS A 27 9.50 4.30 18.23
C LYS A 27 8.72 5.61 18.07
N TYR A 28 7.55 5.73 18.69
CA TYR A 28 6.65 6.87 18.47
C TYR A 28 6.56 7.76 19.71
N GLN A 29 6.31 9.06 19.49
CA GLN A 29 6.12 10.01 20.57
C GLN A 29 4.90 9.62 21.41
N LYS A 30 5.05 9.72 22.75
CA LYS A 30 3.97 9.46 23.70
C LYS A 30 2.75 10.33 23.37
N GLY A 31 1.60 9.70 23.13
CA GLY A 31 0.35 10.38 22.78
C GLY A 31 0.01 10.42 21.29
N THR A 32 0.87 9.89 20.42
CA THR A 32 0.54 9.71 18.99
C THR A 32 -0.64 8.74 18.86
N ARG A 33 -1.68 9.11 18.12
CA ARG A 33 -2.82 8.24 17.77
C ARG A 33 -2.80 7.97 16.28
N LEU A 34 -2.74 6.69 15.90
CA LEU A 34 -2.73 6.28 14.50
C LEU A 34 -3.83 5.25 14.27
N ALA A 35 -4.73 5.57 13.34
CA ALA A 35 -5.70 4.64 12.78
C ALA A 35 -5.29 4.28 11.34
N GLY A 36 -5.75 3.13 10.86
CA GLY A 36 -5.48 2.67 9.50
C GLY A 36 -6.74 2.18 8.79
N VAL A 37 -6.79 2.44 7.49
CA VAL A 37 -7.76 1.86 6.56
C VAL A 37 -6.97 1.28 5.39
N GLY A 38 -7.35 0.08 4.97
CA GLY A 38 -6.62 -0.67 3.96
C GLY A 38 -7.56 -1.32 2.97
N TRP A 39 -7.13 -1.36 1.73
CA TRP A 39 -7.80 -2.05 0.63
C TRP A 39 -6.86 -3.11 0.11
N SER A 40 -7.32 -4.36 0.06
CA SER A 40 -6.53 -5.46 -0.49
C SER A 40 -7.38 -6.27 -1.46
N ARG A 41 -6.75 -6.80 -2.51
CA ARG A 41 -7.43 -7.59 -3.53
C ARG A 41 -6.55 -8.69 -4.06
N HIS A 42 -7.12 -9.88 -4.21
CA HIS A 42 -6.47 -10.99 -4.87
C HIS A 42 -6.79 -10.96 -6.38
N TRP A 43 -5.76 -11.11 -7.22
CA TRP A 43 -5.90 -10.98 -8.68
C TRP A 43 -6.01 -12.33 -9.42
N PHE A 44 -6.14 -13.46 -8.72
CA PHE A 44 -6.10 -14.81 -9.29
C PHE A 44 -7.29 -15.21 -10.19
N ARG A 45 -8.13 -14.28 -10.66
CA ARG A 45 -9.26 -14.56 -11.56
C ARG A 45 -8.96 -14.13 -12.99
N SER A 46 -9.41 -14.96 -13.95
CA SER A 46 -9.14 -14.78 -15.38
C SER A 46 -9.61 -13.40 -15.87
N GLY A 47 -8.70 -12.65 -16.51
CA GLY A 47 -9.01 -11.41 -17.21
C GLY A 47 -8.60 -10.10 -16.50
N VAL A 48 -8.22 -10.15 -15.22
CA VAL A 48 -7.72 -8.97 -14.50
C VAL A 48 -6.20 -9.06 -14.35
N THR A 49 -5.49 -8.02 -14.76
CA THR A 49 -4.03 -7.95 -14.62
C THR A 49 -3.66 -7.47 -13.20
N ALA A 50 -2.44 -7.82 -12.74
CA ALA A 50 -1.89 -7.23 -11.52
C ALA A 50 -1.86 -5.69 -11.59
N LEU A 51 -1.61 -5.15 -12.80
CA LEU A 51 -1.63 -3.72 -13.09
C LEU A 51 -2.99 -3.08 -12.81
N ALA A 52 -4.07 -3.67 -13.37
CA ALA A 52 -5.43 -3.18 -13.16
C ALA A 52 -5.83 -3.27 -11.68
N THR A 53 -5.43 -4.36 -11.02
CA THR A 53 -5.69 -4.56 -9.58
C THR A 53 -5.00 -3.50 -8.73
N HIS A 54 -3.73 -3.19 -9.00
CA HIS A 54 -3.01 -2.11 -8.31
C HIS A 54 -3.67 -0.76 -8.54
N HIS A 55 -4.00 -0.44 -9.80
CA HIS A 55 -4.61 0.84 -10.14
C HIS A 55 -5.95 1.03 -9.42
N GLU A 56 -6.85 0.05 -9.48
CA GLU A 56 -8.17 0.14 -8.83
C GLU A 56 -8.04 0.27 -7.30
N THR A 57 -7.16 -0.51 -6.68
CA THR A 57 -6.95 -0.48 -5.21
C THR A 57 -6.39 0.86 -4.77
N LEU A 58 -5.40 1.40 -5.50
CA LEU A 58 -4.77 2.66 -5.18
C LEU A 58 -5.70 3.85 -5.42
N LEU A 59 -6.50 3.82 -6.49
CA LEU A 59 -7.51 4.85 -6.76
C LEU A 59 -8.54 4.93 -5.63
N LYS A 60 -8.99 3.79 -5.10
CA LYS A 60 -9.88 3.73 -3.93
C LYS A 60 -9.23 4.36 -2.69
N ALA A 61 -7.98 4.03 -2.40
CA ALA A 61 -7.24 4.61 -1.28
C ALA A 61 -7.08 6.13 -1.43
N MET A 62 -6.76 6.62 -2.63
CA MET A 62 -6.61 8.05 -2.91
C MET A 62 -7.93 8.80 -2.76
N GLN A 63 -9.05 8.25 -3.24
CA GLN A 63 -10.38 8.84 -3.07
C GLN A 63 -10.74 8.98 -1.59
N ALA A 64 -10.44 7.96 -0.78
CA ALA A 64 -10.67 8.02 0.66
C ALA A 64 -9.85 9.12 1.34
N VAL A 65 -8.58 9.28 0.97
CA VAL A 65 -7.72 10.36 1.49
C VAL A 65 -8.18 11.73 1.03
N GLN A 66 -8.62 11.88 -0.22
CA GLN A 66 -9.12 13.15 -0.76
C GLN A 66 -10.45 13.59 -0.13
N ALA A 67 -11.29 12.64 0.24
CA ALA A 67 -12.55 12.91 0.93
C ALA A 67 -12.39 13.19 2.43
N ALA A 68 -11.16 13.10 2.96
CA ALA A 68 -10.92 13.10 4.39
C ALA A 68 -10.80 14.51 5.00
N ASN A 69 -10.95 14.56 6.32
CA ASN A 69 -10.98 15.80 7.10
C ASN A 69 -9.59 16.49 7.11
N PRO A 70 -9.49 17.81 6.85
CA PRO A 70 -8.24 18.58 6.92
C PRO A 70 -7.51 18.52 8.28
N ASP A 71 -8.17 18.12 9.36
CA ASP A 71 -7.57 17.99 10.70
C ASP A 71 -6.62 16.79 10.83
N TYR A 72 -6.53 15.93 9.82
CA TYR A 72 -5.74 14.70 9.85
C TYR A 72 -4.56 14.77 8.88
N VAL A 73 -3.43 14.22 9.31
CA VAL A 73 -2.28 13.94 8.43
C VAL A 73 -2.44 12.51 7.90
N PHE A 74 -2.44 12.38 6.56
CA PHE A 74 -2.59 11.09 5.90
C PHE A 74 -1.27 10.59 5.33
N TYR A 75 -0.99 9.31 5.58
CA TYR A 75 0.09 8.57 4.98
C TYR A 75 -0.52 7.49 4.08
N LEU A 76 -0.03 7.38 2.86
CA LEU A 76 -0.44 6.34 1.92
C LEU A 76 0.64 5.26 1.94
N LEU A 77 0.23 4.03 2.26
CA LEU A 77 1.06 2.85 2.19
C LEU A 77 0.56 1.96 1.05
N ALA A 78 1.46 1.51 0.19
CA ALA A 78 1.19 0.55 -0.86
C ALA A 78 2.19 -0.61 -0.79
N GLY A 79 1.79 -1.77 -1.33
CA GLY A 79 2.67 -2.93 -1.43
C GLY A 79 1.98 -4.08 -2.15
N HIS A 80 2.75 -5.13 -2.42
CA HIS A 80 2.23 -6.39 -2.95
C HIS A 80 2.70 -7.56 -2.09
N THR A 81 1.84 -8.55 -1.89
CA THR A 81 2.17 -9.75 -1.11
C THR A 81 2.92 -10.80 -1.93
N ALA A 82 2.89 -10.70 -3.26
CA ALA A 82 3.62 -11.59 -4.16
C ALA A 82 5.12 -11.33 -4.09
N ALA A 83 5.92 -12.39 -3.97
CA ALA A 83 7.37 -12.28 -4.14
C ALA A 83 7.70 -12.05 -5.62
N GLN A 84 8.64 -11.13 -5.90
CA GLN A 84 9.16 -10.88 -7.23
C GLN A 84 10.54 -11.53 -7.39
N PRO A 85 10.86 -12.08 -8.57
CA PRO A 85 12.18 -12.61 -8.82
C PRO A 85 13.22 -11.49 -8.71
N ASP A 86 14.35 -11.81 -8.11
CA ASP A 86 15.45 -10.86 -7.96
C ASP A 86 16.17 -10.64 -9.30
N THR A 87 15.68 -9.67 -10.05
CA THR A 87 16.25 -9.28 -11.34
C THR A 87 16.67 -7.82 -11.32
N ARG A 88 17.58 -7.46 -12.24
CA ARG A 88 17.97 -6.06 -12.46
C ARG A 88 16.75 -5.15 -12.68
N THR A 89 15.75 -5.65 -13.41
CA THR A 89 14.49 -4.93 -13.68
C THR A 89 13.72 -4.69 -12.38
N THR A 90 13.55 -5.73 -11.57
CA THR A 90 12.85 -5.68 -10.28
C THR A 90 13.49 -4.67 -9.33
N ARG A 91 14.81 -4.74 -9.15
CA ARG A 91 15.57 -3.83 -8.27
C ARG A 91 15.48 -2.36 -8.69
N HIS A 92 15.42 -2.09 -10.00
CA HIS A 92 15.35 -0.72 -10.53
C HIS A 92 13.94 -0.15 -10.63
N ARG A 93 12.93 -1.00 -10.91
CA ARG A 93 11.54 -0.57 -11.09
C ARG A 93 10.75 -0.43 -9.79
N ARG A 94 11.20 -1.01 -8.68
CA ARG A 94 10.64 -0.86 -7.30
C ARG A 94 9.11 -0.75 -7.26
N LEU A 95 8.50 -0.23 -6.20
CA LEU A 95 7.04 -0.16 -6.11
C LEU A 95 6.51 1.08 -6.83
N TRP A 96 7.00 2.26 -6.47
CA TRP A 96 6.45 3.53 -6.94
C TRP A 96 6.62 3.73 -8.43
N LYS A 97 7.78 3.37 -9.00
CA LYS A 97 7.99 3.43 -10.45
C LYS A 97 7.14 2.40 -11.19
N SER A 98 6.90 1.22 -10.61
CA SER A 98 5.96 0.24 -11.16
C SER A 98 4.54 0.78 -11.18
N LEU A 99 4.08 1.39 -10.08
CA LEU A 99 2.76 2.03 -10.00
C LEU A 99 2.64 3.22 -10.97
N ALA A 100 3.68 4.04 -11.10
CA ALA A 100 3.70 5.13 -12.07
C ALA A 100 3.58 4.62 -13.51
N SER A 101 4.26 3.53 -13.86
CA SER A 101 4.13 2.89 -15.18
C SER A 101 2.72 2.31 -15.44
N SER A 102 1.90 2.17 -14.39
CA SER A 102 0.49 1.76 -14.46
C SER A 102 -0.46 2.89 -14.81
N GLY A 103 0.05 4.10 -15.07
CA GLY A 103 -0.75 5.30 -15.35
C GLY A 103 -1.05 6.15 -14.11
N LEU A 104 -0.44 5.85 -12.97
CA LEU A 104 -0.72 6.54 -11.72
C LEU A 104 0.29 7.66 -11.45
N ALA A 105 -0.12 8.90 -11.65
CA ALA A 105 0.71 10.07 -11.35
C ALA A 105 0.65 10.40 -9.85
N ILE A 106 1.63 9.92 -9.08
CA ILE A 106 1.84 10.39 -7.71
C ILE A 106 2.44 11.79 -7.81
N SER A 107 1.73 12.82 -7.33
CA SER A 107 2.17 14.20 -7.45
C SER A 107 3.57 14.40 -6.86
N PRO A 108 4.50 15.09 -7.57
CA PRO A 108 5.90 15.22 -7.14
C PRO A 108 6.10 16.10 -5.89
N ASN A 109 5.05 16.78 -5.40
CA ASN A 109 5.13 17.75 -4.32
C ASN A 109 4.93 17.19 -2.90
N ARG A 110 4.94 15.86 -2.69
CA ARG A 110 4.83 15.28 -1.34
C ARG A 110 6.19 14.74 -0.85
N GLN A 111 6.67 15.34 0.24
CA GLN A 111 7.86 14.94 0.96
C GLN A 111 7.82 13.44 1.32
N SER A 112 8.96 12.78 1.07
CA SER A 112 9.30 11.40 1.45
C SER A 112 8.36 10.29 0.95
N SER A 113 8.55 9.84 -0.29
CA SER A 113 8.24 8.45 -0.65
C SER A 113 9.37 7.56 -0.12
N GLY A 114 9.16 6.93 1.03
CA GLY A 114 9.99 5.81 1.46
C GLY A 114 9.68 4.58 0.61
N GLU A 115 10.66 3.71 0.42
CA GLU A 115 10.39 2.32 0.03
C GLU A 115 11.22 1.43 0.93
N CYS A 116 10.61 0.39 1.49
CA CYS A 116 11.33 -0.65 2.19
C CYS A 116 11.29 -1.94 1.37
N GLN A 117 12.42 -2.63 1.36
CA GLN A 117 12.59 -3.94 0.78
C GLN A 117 12.94 -4.90 1.93
N PRO A 118 11.96 -5.56 2.54
CA PRO A 118 12.28 -6.65 3.45
C PRO A 118 12.90 -7.80 2.64
N ASP A 119 14.15 -8.14 2.93
CA ASP A 119 14.77 -9.33 2.36
C ASP A 119 14.06 -10.58 2.89
N ARG A 120 13.67 -11.45 1.95
CA ARG A 120 13.10 -12.76 2.25
C ARG A 120 13.70 -13.82 1.34
N GLU A 121 13.77 -15.04 1.83
CA GLU A 121 14.31 -16.20 1.09
C GLU A 121 13.50 -16.51 -0.19
N ASP A 122 12.24 -16.04 -0.29
CA ASP A 122 11.33 -16.31 -1.40
C ASP A 122 11.36 -15.26 -2.52
N GLY A 123 12.18 -14.21 -2.41
CA GLY A 123 12.37 -13.17 -3.41
C GLY A 123 12.17 -11.75 -2.88
N LEU A 124 12.06 -10.78 -3.79
CA LEU A 124 11.94 -9.37 -3.47
C LEU A 124 10.48 -8.97 -3.22
N ARG A 125 10.25 -8.23 -2.15
CA ARG A 125 8.97 -7.55 -1.88
C ARG A 125 9.24 -6.07 -1.65
N PHE A 126 8.37 -5.22 -2.15
CA PHE A 126 8.48 -3.78 -1.95
C PHE A 126 7.22 -3.26 -1.27
N PHE A 127 7.42 -2.40 -0.28
CA PHE A 127 6.39 -1.60 0.34
C PHE A 127 6.83 -0.15 0.30
N GLY A 128 5.90 0.76 0.03
CA GLY A 128 6.18 2.19 -0.11
C GLY A 128 5.14 3.00 0.63
#